data_AF-K1ZL21-F1
#
_entry.id   AF-K1ZL21-F1
#
_cell.length_a   1.000
_cell.length_b   1.000
_cell.length_c   1.000
_cell.angle_alpha   90.00
_cell.angle_beta   90.00
_cell.angle_gamma   90.00
#
_symmetry.space_group_name_H-M   'P 1'
#
loop_
_entity.id
_entity.type
_entity.pdbx_description
1 polymer ?
#
loop_
_entity_poly.entity_id
_entity_poly.type
_entity_poly.pdbx_seq_one_letter_code
_entity_poly.pdbx_strand_id
1 'polypeptide(L)'
;MCCLAFEVKEYEELKKNLPPYASEVKLADGRTGIVKGVDILNQKVRVATEDEFFVTELANIKSFKLPKNEYNKSDESGNADIL
;
A
#
# COMPACT_ATOMS: atom_id res chain seq x y z
N MET A 1 -19.90 21.56 11.16
CA MET A 1 -19.10 20.72 10.26
C MET A 1 -19.16 19.28 10.74
N CYS A 2 -19.92 18.41 10.05
CA CYS A 2 -20.08 16.99 10.39
C CYS A 2 -19.76 16.06 9.19
N CYS A 3 -19.11 16.60 8.14
CA CYS A 3 -18.87 15.88 6.88
C CYS A 3 -17.72 14.86 6.97
N LEU A 4 -16.92 14.87 8.03
CA LEU A 4 -15.67 14.09 8.10
C LEU A 4 -15.85 12.64 8.58
N ALA A 5 -16.99 12.26 9.17
CA ALA A 5 -17.11 10.93 9.78
C ALA A 5 -17.35 9.81 8.75
N PHE A 6 -18.04 10.11 7.65
CA PHE A 6 -18.34 9.12 6.61
C PHE A 6 -17.15 8.97 5.66
N GLU A 7 -16.51 10.08 5.29
CA GLU A 7 -15.32 10.09 4.43
C GLU A 7 -14.14 9.39 5.10
N VAL A 8 -13.89 9.63 6.38
CA VAL A 8 -12.80 8.97 7.12
C VAL A 8 -12.95 7.45 7.12
N LYS A 9 -14.18 6.92 7.24
CA LYS A 9 -14.43 5.47 7.19
C LYS A 9 -14.08 4.87 5.83
N GLU A 10 -14.44 5.54 4.75
CA GLU A 10 -14.19 5.05 3.40
C GLU A 10 -12.70 5.03 3.06
N TYR A 11 -11.94 6.06 3.50
CA TYR A 11 -10.48 6.07 3.38
C TYR A 11 -9.81 4.98 4.24
N GLU A 12 -10.31 4.71 5.45
CA GLU A 12 -9.80 3.61 6.29
C GLU A 12 -10.05 2.24 5.66
N GLU A 13 -11.18 2.05 4.99
CA GLU A 13 -11.49 0.82 4.28
C GLU A 13 -10.64 0.64 3.02
N LEU A 14 -10.39 1.70 2.24
CA LEU A 14 -9.43 1.64 1.13
C LEU A 14 -8.02 1.27 1.62
N LYS A 15 -7.58 1.87 2.73
CA LYS A 15 -6.25 1.62 3.30
C LYS A 15 -6.09 0.18 3.82
N LYS A 16 -7.17 -0.47 4.26
CA LYS A 16 -7.15 -1.90 4.65
C LYS A 16 -6.92 -2.84 3.47
N ASN A 17 -7.28 -2.43 2.26
CA ASN A 17 -7.18 -3.26 1.06
C ASN A 17 -5.89 -3.03 0.26
N LEU A 18 -5.15 -1.95 0.56
CA LEU A 18 -3.87 -1.66 -0.07
C LEU A 18 -2.72 -2.24 0.76
N PRO A 19 -1.81 -3.02 0.13
CA PRO A 19 -0.67 -3.57 0.85
C PRO A 19 0.32 -2.44 1.18
N PRO A 20 0.67 -2.22 2.45
CA PRO A 20 1.60 -1.17 2.82
C PRO A 20 3.02 -1.48 2.36
N TYR A 21 3.88 -0.46 2.41
CA TYR A 21 5.30 -0.64 2.15
C TYR A 21 5.89 -1.70 3.10
N ALA A 22 6.81 -2.51 2.59
CA ALA A 22 7.45 -3.62 3.28
C ALA A 22 6.52 -4.76 3.74
N SER A 23 5.25 -4.78 3.30
CA SER A 23 4.38 -5.94 3.50
C SER A 23 4.80 -7.14 2.67
N GLU A 24 4.62 -8.34 3.22
CA GLU A 24 4.71 -9.60 2.49
C GLU A 24 3.39 -9.81 1.74
N VAL A 25 3.44 -9.86 0.41
CA VAL A 25 2.29 -10.10 -0.48
C VAL A 25 2.34 -11.51 -1.05
N LYS A 26 1.16 -12.13 -1.18
CA LYS A 26 0.96 -13.39 -1.90
C LYS A 26 0.27 -13.09 -3.23
N LEU A 27 0.93 -13.44 -4.32
CA LEU A 27 0.42 -13.24 -5.67
C LEU A 27 -0.55 -14.36 -6.07
N ALA A 28 -1.34 -14.10 -7.11
CA ALA A 28 -2.27 -15.04 -7.70
C ALA A 28 -1.61 -16.37 -8.10
N ASP A 29 -0.39 -16.28 -8.62
CA ASP A 29 0.47 -17.40 -9.05
C ASP A 29 1.02 -18.25 -7.89
N GLY A 30 0.77 -17.86 -6.64
CA GLY A 30 1.28 -18.55 -5.45
C GLY A 30 2.66 -18.10 -4.98
N ARG A 31 3.36 -17.26 -5.75
CA ARG A 31 4.61 -16.60 -5.35
C ARG A 31 4.39 -15.61 -4.20
N THR A 32 5.41 -15.42 -3.39
CA THR A 32 5.43 -14.43 -2.29
C THR A 32 6.56 -13.43 -2.49
N GLY A 33 6.33 -12.18 -2.13
CA GLY A 33 7.36 -11.15 -2.19
C GLY A 33 7.07 -9.98 -1.25
N ILE A 34 8.01 -9.05 -1.17
CA ILE A 34 7.92 -7.86 -0.32
C ILE A 34 7.57 -6.64 -1.16
N VAL A 35 6.57 -5.88 -0.72
CA VAL A 35 6.18 -4.63 -1.38
C VAL A 35 7.27 -3.57 -1.20
N LYS A 36 7.72 -3.02 -2.32
CA LYS A 36 8.68 -1.91 -2.38
C LYS A 36 8.04 -0.60 -2.81
N GLY A 37 6.81 -0.63 -3.29
CA GLY A 37 6.06 0.57 -3.63
C GLY A 37 4.71 0.23 -4.25
N VAL A 38 3.75 1.13 -4.07
CA VAL A 38 2.42 1.02 -4.65
C VAL A 38 2.17 2.28 -5.47
N ASP A 39 1.84 2.08 -6.74
CA ASP A 39 1.35 3.11 -7.63
C ASP A 39 -0.19 3.01 -7.65
N ILE A 40 -0.82 3.87 -6.86
CA ILE A 40 -2.27 3.86 -6.66
C ILE A 40 -3.00 4.27 -7.95
N LEU A 41 -2.46 5.25 -8.69
CA LEU A 41 -3.07 5.78 -9.91
C LEU A 41 -3.12 4.73 -11.02
N ASN A 42 -2.02 3.98 -11.18
CA ASN A 42 -1.92 2.93 -12.19
C ASN A 42 -2.33 1.54 -11.68
N GLN A 43 -2.77 1.43 -10.42
CA GLN A 43 -3.10 0.17 -9.75
C GLN A 43 -1.98 -0.88 -9.88
N LYS A 44 -0.72 -0.45 -9.74
CA LYS A 44 0.47 -1.32 -9.87
C LYS A 44 1.23 -1.39 -8.55
N VAL A 45 1.84 -2.54 -8.29
CA VAL A 45 2.64 -2.79 -7.09
C VAL A 45 4.00 -3.28 -7.50
N ARG A 46 5.04 -2.65 -6.96
CA ARG A 46 6.43 -3.08 -7.09
C ARG A 46 6.71 -4.11 -6.01
N VAL A 47 7.03 -5.32 -6.42
CA VAL A 47 7.27 -6.47 -5.53
C VAL A 47 8.72 -6.94 -5.72
N ALA A 48 9.38 -7.22 -4.61
CA ALA A 48 10.70 -7.83 -4.55
C ALA A 48 10.58 -9.27 -4.06
N THR A 49 11.05 -10.23 -4.85
CA THR A 49 11.27 -11.61 -4.41
C THR A 49 12.75 -11.79 -4.00
N GLU A 50 13.14 -13.00 -3.61
CA GLU A 50 14.54 -13.30 -3.33
C GLU A 50 15.43 -13.16 -4.59
N ASP A 51 14.86 -13.38 -5.77
CA ASP A 51 15.60 -13.43 -7.03
C ASP A 51 15.53 -12.13 -7.85
N GLU A 52 14.41 -11.39 -7.80
CA GLU A 52 14.18 -10.26 -8.71
C GLU A 52 13.18 -9.21 -8.18
N PHE A 53 13.15 -8.05 -8.85
CA PHE A 53 12.15 -7.01 -8.64
C PHE A 53 11.28 -6.89 -9.89
N PHE A 54 9.97 -6.90 -9.70
CA PHE A 54 9.04 -6.75 -10.80
C PHE A 54 7.81 -5.92 -10.40
N VAL A 55 7.06 -5.50 -11.41
CA VAL A 55 5.82 -4.75 -11.24
C VAL A 55 4.65 -5.67 -11.61
N THR A 56 3.66 -5.74 -10.73
CA THR A 56 2.43 -6.49 -10.96
C THR A 56 1.22 -5.59 -10.74
N GLU A 57 0.06 -6.00 -11.24
CA GLU A 57 -1.20 -5.32 -10.97
C GLU A 57 -1.67 -5.60 -9.54
N LEU A 58 -2.30 -4.60 -8.92
CA LEU A 58 -2.86 -4.72 -7.57
C LEU A 58 -3.89 -5.86 -7.49
N ALA A 59 -4.64 -6.09 -8.58
CA ALA A 59 -5.60 -7.20 -8.69
C ALA A 59 -4.97 -8.60 -8.61
N ASN A 60 -3.66 -8.73 -8.89
CA ASN A 60 -2.95 -10.00 -8.78
C ASN A 60 -2.52 -10.33 -7.35
N ILE A 61 -2.77 -9.45 -6.38
CA ILE A 61 -2.44 -9.68 -4.97
C ILE A 61 -3.62 -10.34 -4.28
N LYS A 62 -3.45 -11.60 -3.84
CA LYS A 62 -4.50 -12.36 -3.14
C LYS A 62 -4.65 -11.96 -1.68
N SER A 63 -3.53 -11.69 -1.02
CA SER A 63 -3.49 -11.36 0.41
C SER A 63 -2.14 -10.76 0.75
N PHE A 64 -2.08 -9.94 1.79
CA PHE A 64 -0.82 -9.43 2.31
C PHE A 64 -0.76 -9.53 3.83
N LYS A 65 0.45 -9.65 4.37
CA LYS A 65 0.72 -9.57 5.79
C LYS A 65 1.37 -8.23 6.10
N LEU A 66 0.93 -7.61 7.18
CA LEU A 66 1.52 -6.39 7.70
C LEU A 66 2.97 -6.66 8.14
N PRO A 67 3.90 -5.71 7.91
CA PRO A 67 5.25 -5.82 8.43
C PRO A 67 5.21 -5.88 9.97
N LYS A 68 6.02 -6.75 10.57
CA LYS A 68 6.14 -6.89 12.03
C LYS A 68 6.98 -5.74 12.62
N ASN A 69 6.36 -4.58 12.88
CA ASN A 69 6.86 -3.36 13.57
C ASN A 69 8.11 -2.67 12.92
N GLU A 70 8.32 -1.36 12.93
CA GLU A 70 7.78 -0.21 13.67
C GLU A 70 7.52 0.93 12.66
N TYR A 71 6.28 1.41 12.59
CA TYR A 71 5.91 2.52 11.72
C TYR A 71 6.48 3.83 12.32
N ASN A 72 7.67 4.25 11.91
CA ASN A 72 8.06 5.65 12.06
C ASN A 72 7.23 6.46 11.06
N LYS A 73 6.28 7.21 11.62
CA LYS A 73 5.34 8.07 10.92
C LYS A 73 6.12 9.25 10.32
N SER A 74 6.40 9.21 9.01
CA SER A 74 6.97 10.33 8.26
C SER A 74 6.28 10.46 6.91
N ASP A 75 4.96 10.52 6.92
CA ASP A 75 4.22 11.09 5.79
C ASP A 75 3.72 12.46 6.23
N GLU A 76 4.62 13.41 6.03
CA GLU A 76 4.42 14.85 6.00
C GLU A 76 3.31 15.19 5.01
N SER A 77 2.08 15.37 5.49
CA SER A 77 1.04 16.09 4.76
C SER A 77 1.11 17.55 5.15
N GLY A 78 1.69 18.37 4.28
CA GLY A 78 1.71 19.82 4.46
C GLY A 78 2.57 20.54 3.44
N ASN A 79 2.36 20.32 2.14
CA ASN A 79 2.66 21.39 1.18
C ASN A 79 1.69 22.54 1.52
N ALA A 80 2.13 23.46 2.36
CA ALA A 80 1.48 24.75 2.52
C ALA A 80 1.88 25.60 1.32
N ASP A 81 0.89 25.90 0.49
CA ASP A 81 0.95 26.88 -0.59
C ASP A 81 1.70 28.17 -0.19
N ILE A 82 2.72 28.49 -0.99
CA ILE A 82 2.91 29.75 -1.73
C ILE A 82 2.40 31.04 -1.03
N LEU A 83 3.37 31.88 -0.64
CA LEU A 83 3.39 33.37 -0.54
C LEU A 83 2.08 34.11 -0.26
#